data_AF-A0AAD7IZE2-F1
#
_entry.id   AF-A0AAD7IZE2-F1
#
_cell.length_a   1.000
_cell.length_b   1.000
_cell.length_c   1.000
_cell.angle_alpha   90.00
_cell.angle_beta   90.00
_cell.angle_gamma   90.00
#
_symmetry.space_group_name_H-M   'P 1'
#
loop_
_entity.id
_entity.type
_entity.pdbx_description
1 polymer ?
#
loop_
_entity_poly.entity_id
_entity_poly.type
_entity_poly.pdbx_seq_one_letter_code
_entity_poly.pdbx_strand_id
1 'polypeptide(L)'
;MREHPEHYGNIALLHLNGSSVNANTLPMHLRRALIFSNMLPNLFPFSYLAEEQDVPEDVVDASIWALSLFIQIFEECPESVLRAAGHLPPDKNYKEFKLFYASVYPQENSIASSMYFSNSRVDRAQEAISYGKSMVDEDTRGDEMWLQNPDPFRIYGEVLVHSRTDDKEAVKTLRRALLGIESPNWPSNFIPQLIRTRVFLSRALRNIGLDDEAKTHEIWLATWFRKNPRLMLENEIKYLLLPAGPILGILGGEEWLETRKQTTKAAERIVKACRTCSAREPLATLSRCNDCKHTYYCSKACQKANWSNHKLECRDRVKARKKIELMSLTDPDGAQRAADWSSWCNSNHDAMQFGIVHALGLHREPQRGRTHIVFKHVEYMPTATKLKYKFRIVACGVFRILDVLHDIEIIMGLERGEGQEYVDSVLDSVLPQMHGMIPFTHLSFGNDVQAWLSSGGISSASLREIPHNPDWRKGFNVGAPPEPMISMSRAKDVEHVF
;
A
#
# COMPACT_ATOMS: atom_id res chain seq x y z
N MET A 1 32.33 -18.67 -6.44
CA MET A 1 31.73 -19.80 -5.67
C MET A 1 31.14 -20.93 -6.52
N ARG A 2 30.96 -20.78 -7.85
CA ARG A 2 30.47 -21.88 -8.72
C ARG A 2 31.52 -22.97 -9.05
N GLU A 3 32.80 -22.76 -8.75
CA GLU A 3 33.87 -23.57 -9.37
C GLU A 3 34.51 -24.66 -8.49
N HIS A 4 34.33 -24.68 -7.16
CA HIS A 4 35.00 -25.68 -6.30
C HIS A 4 34.12 -26.20 -5.14
N PRO A 5 33.12 -27.07 -5.43
CA PRO A 5 32.27 -27.66 -4.38
C PRO A 5 32.96 -28.77 -3.57
N GLU A 6 34.10 -29.30 -4.02
CA GLU A 6 34.73 -30.50 -3.43
C GLU A 6 35.61 -30.21 -2.21
N HIS A 7 35.89 -28.93 -1.93
CA HIS A 7 36.69 -28.52 -0.77
C HIS A 7 35.88 -28.29 0.52
N TYR A 8 34.55 -28.43 0.49
CA TYR A 8 33.69 -28.33 1.70
C TYR A 8 33.39 -29.71 2.31
N GLY A 9 34.40 -30.58 2.33
CA GLY A 9 34.31 -31.92 2.91
C GLY A 9 34.15 -31.90 4.43
N ASN A 10 33.17 -32.66 4.92
CA ASN A 10 32.91 -33.03 6.32
C ASN A 10 32.37 -31.96 7.28
N ILE A 11 31.21 -31.37 6.95
CA ILE A 11 30.26 -30.98 8.01
C ILE A 11 29.39 -32.21 8.29
N ALA A 12 29.98 -33.24 8.91
CA ALA A 12 29.27 -34.50 9.20
C ALA A 12 28.17 -34.33 10.26
N LEU A 13 28.26 -33.26 11.05
CA LEU A 13 27.31 -32.90 12.10
C LEU A 13 26.98 -31.42 11.97
N LEU A 14 25.73 -31.11 11.61
CA LEU A 14 25.17 -29.79 11.86
C LEU A 14 24.91 -29.72 13.37
N HIS A 15 25.85 -29.17 14.12
CA HIS A 15 25.66 -28.86 15.54
C HIS A 15 24.82 -27.59 15.63
N LEU A 16 23.50 -27.75 15.57
CA LEU A 16 22.56 -26.66 15.65
C LEU A 16 21.65 -26.90 16.85
N ASN A 17 21.71 -26.01 17.84
CA ASN A 17 20.83 -25.98 19.02
C ASN A 17 20.73 -27.31 19.81
N GLY A 18 21.83 -28.01 20.02
CA GLY A 18 21.90 -29.16 20.94
C GLY A 18 21.31 -30.48 20.41
N SER A 19 20.85 -30.53 19.16
CA SER A 19 20.39 -31.76 18.49
C SER A 19 21.34 -32.14 17.36
N SER A 20 21.99 -33.30 17.45
CA SER A 20 22.85 -33.82 16.38
C SER A 20 22.00 -34.53 15.32
N VAL A 21 21.70 -33.85 14.22
CA VAL A 21 21.13 -34.49 13.03
C VAL A 21 22.26 -34.82 12.07
N ASN A 22 22.37 -36.10 11.69
CA ASN A 22 23.37 -36.55 10.73
C ASN A 22 22.99 -36.07 9.33
N ALA A 23 23.49 -34.90 8.93
CA ALA A 23 23.21 -34.30 7.63
C ALA A 23 23.63 -35.19 6.46
N ASN A 24 24.51 -36.18 6.66
CA ASN A 24 24.96 -37.09 5.60
C ASN A 24 23.87 -38.01 5.06
N THR A 25 22.75 -38.16 5.78
CA THR A 25 21.59 -38.91 5.29
C THR A 25 20.76 -38.13 4.28
N LEU A 26 20.97 -36.81 4.16
CA LEU A 26 20.24 -35.98 3.20
C LEU A 26 20.84 -36.08 1.79
N PRO A 27 20.00 -35.99 0.75
CA PRO A 27 20.45 -35.72 -0.61
C PRO A 27 21.46 -34.57 -0.68
N MET A 28 22.41 -34.68 -1.61
CA MET A 28 23.52 -33.71 -1.71
C MET A 28 23.03 -32.28 -1.95
N HIS A 29 21.96 -32.08 -2.72
CA HIS A 29 21.42 -30.75 -2.99
C HIS A 29 20.83 -30.09 -1.74
N LEU A 30 20.11 -30.85 -0.90
CA LEU A 30 19.58 -30.33 0.37
C LEU A 30 20.68 -29.99 1.36
N ARG A 31 21.74 -30.82 1.43
CA ARG A 31 22.93 -30.49 2.22
C ARG A 31 23.54 -29.17 1.79
N ARG A 32 23.72 -28.97 0.47
CA ARG A 32 24.25 -27.71 -0.08
C ARG A 32 23.34 -26.53 0.27
N ALA A 33 22.02 -26.67 0.10
CA ALA A 33 21.06 -25.62 0.42
C ALA A 33 21.15 -25.21 1.90
N LEU A 34 21.17 -26.17 2.82
CA LEU A 34 21.32 -25.92 4.26
C LEU A 34 22.66 -25.25 4.61
N ILE A 35 23.76 -25.67 3.97
CA ILE A 35 25.07 -25.04 4.15
C ILE A 35 25.03 -23.58 3.70
N PHE A 36 24.48 -23.29 2.52
CA PHE A 36 24.40 -21.92 2.02
C PHE A 36 23.50 -21.03 2.88
N SER A 37 22.36 -21.55 3.36
CA SER A 37 21.47 -20.84 4.29
C SER A 37 22.22 -20.41 5.55
N ASN A 38 23.07 -21.29 6.10
CA ASN A 38 23.90 -20.98 7.27
C ASN A 38 25.09 -20.05 6.96
N MET A 39 25.71 -20.19 5.78
CA MET A 39 26.85 -19.36 5.37
C MET A 39 26.44 -17.94 4.98
N LEU A 40 25.20 -17.73 4.54
CA LEU A 40 24.67 -16.46 4.05
C LEU A 40 23.46 -16.03 4.90
N PRO A 41 23.65 -15.84 6.23
CA PRO A 41 22.55 -15.64 7.17
C PRO A 41 21.79 -14.33 6.96
N ASN A 42 22.32 -13.40 6.17
CA ASN A 42 21.64 -12.16 5.80
C ASN A 42 20.89 -12.28 4.46
N LEU A 43 21.45 -12.99 3.48
CA LEU A 43 20.86 -13.08 2.13
C LEU A 43 19.54 -13.84 2.15
N PHE A 44 19.48 -14.97 2.87
CA PHE A 44 18.27 -15.78 2.92
C PHE A 44 17.11 -15.00 3.55
N PRO A 45 17.22 -14.47 4.79
CA PRO A 45 16.20 -13.60 5.36
C PRO A 45 15.85 -12.39 4.50
N PHE A 46 16.86 -11.71 3.95
CA PHE A 46 16.61 -10.60 3.03
C PHE A 46 15.78 -11.04 1.83
N SER A 47 16.10 -12.17 1.20
CA SER A 47 15.45 -12.61 -0.04
C SER A 47 13.95 -12.90 0.12
N TYR A 48 13.50 -13.36 1.28
CA TYR A 48 12.08 -13.63 1.54
C TYR A 48 11.37 -12.56 2.38
N LEU A 49 12.09 -11.64 3.04
CA LEU A 49 11.49 -10.53 3.80
C LEU A 49 11.47 -9.21 3.04
N ALA A 50 12.33 -9.05 2.02
CA ALA A 50 12.38 -7.84 1.22
C ALA A 50 11.16 -7.78 0.28
N GLU A 51 10.58 -6.58 0.18
CA GLU A 51 9.65 -6.29 -0.91
C GLU A 51 10.41 -6.29 -2.24
N GLU A 52 9.77 -6.67 -3.35
CA GLU A 52 10.40 -6.73 -4.68
C GLU A 52 11.14 -5.42 -5.04
N GLN A 53 10.52 -4.29 -4.73
CA GLN A 53 11.06 -2.95 -4.95
C GLN A 53 12.26 -2.59 -4.08
N ASP A 54 12.48 -3.32 -2.98
CA ASP A 54 13.56 -3.08 -2.03
C ASP A 54 14.79 -3.94 -2.34
N VAL A 55 14.73 -4.82 -3.33
CA VAL A 55 15.87 -5.64 -3.77
C VAL A 55 16.68 -4.87 -4.83
N PRO A 56 17.95 -4.50 -4.50
CA PRO A 56 18.84 -3.86 -5.46
C PRO A 56 19.08 -4.75 -6.69
N GLU A 57 19.23 -4.11 -7.85
CA GLU A 57 19.35 -4.80 -9.15
C GLU A 57 20.52 -5.79 -9.18
N ASP A 58 21.64 -5.46 -8.54
CA ASP A 58 22.86 -6.28 -8.47
C ASP A 58 22.74 -7.49 -7.54
N VAL A 59 21.70 -7.57 -6.71
CA VAL A 59 21.45 -8.71 -5.79
C VAL A 59 20.17 -9.49 -6.12
N VAL A 60 19.43 -9.12 -7.17
CA VAL A 60 18.20 -9.83 -7.57
C VAL A 60 18.49 -11.30 -7.87
N ASP A 61 19.50 -11.62 -8.68
CA ASP A 61 19.86 -13.01 -9.01
C ASP A 61 20.27 -13.82 -7.77
N ALA A 62 20.99 -13.20 -6.84
CA ALA A 62 21.37 -13.83 -5.58
C ALA A 62 20.15 -14.11 -4.70
N SER A 63 19.16 -13.20 -4.70
CA SER A 63 17.91 -13.33 -3.97
C SER A 63 17.05 -14.45 -4.56
N ILE A 64 16.89 -14.49 -5.89
CA ILE A 64 16.20 -15.59 -6.60
C ILE A 64 16.85 -16.93 -6.27
N TRP A 65 18.19 -17.02 -6.35
CA TRP A 65 18.91 -18.24 -6.04
C TRP A 65 18.70 -18.70 -4.59
N ALA A 66 18.77 -17.77 -3.63
CA ALA A 66 18.53 -18.06 -2.22
C ALA A 66 17.09 -18.55 -2.00
N LEU A 67 16.10 -17.90 -2.61
CA LEU A 67 14.69 -18.30 -2.57
C LEU A 67 14.49 -19.72 -3.13
N SER A 68 15.08 -20.05 -4.29
CA SER A 68 14.98 -21.38 -4.88
C SER A 68 15.56 -22.47 -3.96
N LEU A 69 16.70 -22.20 -3.31
CA LEU A 69 17.27 -23.13 -2.33
C LEU A 69 16.41 -23.24 -1.07
N PHE A 70 15.82 -22.14 -0.63
CA PHE A 70 14.94 -22.13 0.54
C PHE A 70 13.68 -22.95 0.29
N ILE A 71 13.05 -22.83 -0.89
CA ILE A 71 11.91 -23.67 -1.29
C ILE A 71 12.28 -25.16 -1.19
N GLN A 72 13.42 -25.57 -1.75
CA GLN A 72 13.88 -26.97 -1.67
C GLN A 72 14.06 -27.45 -0.23
N ILE A 73 14.64 -26.61 0.64
CA ILE A 73 14.79 -26.94 2.07
C ILE A 73 13.42 -27.26 2.69
N PHE A 74 12.41 -26.43 2.44
CA PHE A 74 11.08 -26.61 3.05
C PHE A 74 10.26 -27.76 2.47
N GLU A 75 10.34 -27.97 1.15
CA GLU A 75 9.60 -29.03 0.48
C GLU A 75 10.13 -30.41 0.84
N GLU A 76 11.46 -30.55 0.88
CA GLU A 76 12.10 -31.86 0.90
C GLU A 76 12.76 -32.23 2.25
N CYS A 77 13.09 -31.27 3.13
CA CYS A 77 13.73 -31.62 4.40
C CYS A 77 12.74 -32.23 5.40
N PRO A 78 13.15 -33.28 6.15
CA PRO A 78 12.40 -33.77 7.30
C PRO A 78 12.22 -32.68 8.37
N GLU A 79 11.13 -32.77 9.14
CA GLU A 79 10.83 -31.87 10.27
C GLU A 79 12.02 -31.73 11.22
N SER A 80 12.65 -32.85 11.60
CA SER A 80 13.78 -32.86 12.53
C SER A 80 14.97 -32.03 12.02
N VAL A 81 15.20 -32.03 10.71
CA VAL A 81 16.25 -31.22 10.06
C VAL A 81 15.86 -29.74 10.08
N LEU A 82 14.61 -29.40 9.78
CA LEU A 82 14.14 -28.01 9.82
C LEU A 82 14.22 -27.42 11.23
N ARG A 83 13.88 -28.21 12.27
CA ARG A 83 14.04 -27.80 13.68
C ARG A 83 15.51 -27.59 14.03
N ALA A 84 16.35 -28.55 13.68
CA ALA A 84 17.79 -28.43 13.90
C ALA A 84 18.34 -27.19 13.19
N ALA A 85 17.95 -26.94 11.94
CA ALA A 85 18.35 -25.78 11.15
C ALA A 85 17.85 -24.42 11.70
N GLY A 86 16.99 -24.41 12.73
CA GLY A 86 16.36 -23.20 13.23
C GLY A 86 15.29 -22.63 12.29
N HIS A 87 14.93 -23.35 11.23
CA HIS A 87 13.87 -22.96 10.30
C HIS A 87 12.47 -23.30 10.83
N LEU A 88 12.35 -24.11 11.89
CA LEU A 88 11.10 -24.44 12.57
C LEU A 88 11.27 -24.25 14.09
N PRO A 89 10.60 -23.26 14.72
CA PRO A 89 10.66 -23.05 16.16
C PRO A 89 10.20 -24.28 16.95
N PRO A 90 10.85 -24.60 18.09
CA PRO A 90 10.61 -25.84 18.83
C PRO A 90 9.18 -25.98 19.37
N ASP A 91 8.50 -24.87 19.62
CA ASP A 91 7.13 -24.79 20.14
C ASP A 91 6.04 -24.91 19.06
N LYS A 92 6.40 -24.81 17.78
CA LYS A 92 5.44 -24.84 16.68
C LYS A 92 5.17 -26.26 16.20
N ASN A 93 3.89 -26.61 16.10
CA ASN A 93 3.45 -27.88 15.52
C ASN A 93 3.87 -27.92 14.05
N TYR A 94 4.58 -28.95 13.60
CA TYR A 94 5.07 -29.01 12.22
C TYR A 94 3.96 -29.07 11.18
N LYS A 95 2.80 -29.67 11.46
CA LYS A 95 1.68 -29.68 10.51
C LYS A 95 1.07 -28.30 10.39
N GLU A 96 0.86 -27.58 11.49
CA GLU A 96 0.34 -26.21 11.46
C GLU A 96 1.37 -25.23 10.90
N PHE A 97 2.64 -25.41 11.26
CA PHE A 97 3.74 -24.64 10.72
C PHE A 97 3.96 -24.94 9.25
N LYS A 98 3.85 -26.19 8.80
CA LYS A 98 3.90 -26.54 7.37
C LYS A 98 2.62 -26.09 6.68
N LEU A 99 1.46 -26.02 7.32
CA LEU A 99 0.27 -25.41 6.71
C LEU A 99 0.45 -23.90 6.58
N PHE A 100 0.94 -23.21 7.62
CA PHE A 100 1.22 -21.79 7.62
C PHE A 100 2.38 -21.45 6.68
N TYR A 101 3.54 -22.08 6.83
CA TYR A 101 4.70 -21.89 5.96
C TYR A 101 4.50 -22.49 4.58
N ALA A 102 3.85 -23.63 4.34
CA ALA A 102 3.63 -24.11 2.97
C ALA A 102 2.51 -23.34 2.23
N SER A 103 1.57 -22.69 2.94
CA SER A 103 0.63 -21.77 2.30
C SER A 103 1.21 -20.36 2.13
N VAL A 104 2.12 -19.93 3.00
CA VAL A 104 2.66 -18.56 2.99
C VAL A 104 4.00 -18.50 2.25
N TYR A 105 4.96 -19.38 2.51
CA TYR A 105 6.33 -19.26 1.97
C TYR A 105 6.54 -19.80 0.55
N PRO A 106 6.08 -21.00 0.13
CA PRO A 106 6.12 -21.38 -1.28
C PRO A 106 5.25 -20.45 -2.12
N GLN A 107 4.13 -19.98 -1.58
CA GLN A 107 3.31 -18.99 -2.27
C GLN A 107 4.07 -17.66 -2.37
N GLU A 108 4.61 -17.09 -1.29
CA GLU A 108 5.39 -15.83 -1.28
C GLU A 108 6.72 -15.94 -2.02
N ASN A 109 7.40 -17.08 -1.98
CA ASN A 109 8.67 -17.31 -2.69
C ASN A 109 8.45 -17.66 -4.15
N SER A 110 7.34 -18.33 -4.50
CA SER A 110 6.91 -18.52 -5.89
C SER A 110 6.34 -17.22 -6.46
N ILE A 111 5.62 -16.43 -5.65
CA ILE A 111 5.22 -15.05 -5.96
C ILE A 111 6.46 -14.22 -6.19
N ALA A 112 7.41 -14.21 -5.26
CA ALA A 112 8.65 -13.45 -5.35
C ALA A 112 9.48 -13.93 -6.54
N SER A 113 9.70 -15.23 -6.71
CA SER A 113 10.43 -15.78 -7.86
C SER A 113 9.72 -15.46 -9.18
N SER A 114 8.41 -15.61 -9.26
CA SER A 114 7.62 -15.25 -10.44
C SER A 114 7.62 -13.75 -10.73
N MET A 115 7.53 -12.92 -9.70
CA MET A 115 7.60 -11.46 -9.79
C MET A 115 9.00 -11.03 -10.21
N TYR A 116 10.06 -11.59 -9.62
CA TYR A 116 11.44 -11.32 -10.03
C TYR A 116 11.69 -11.80 -11.45
N PHE A 117 11.28 -13.00 -11.82
CA PHE A 117 11.48 -13.55 -13.16
C PHE A 117 10.61 -12.88 -14.23
N SER A 118 9.45 -12.35 -13.86
CA SER A 118 8.58 -11.60 -14.78
C SER A 118 8.88 -10.11 -14.76
N ASN A 119 9.67 -9.61 -13.80
CA ASN A 119 10.10 -8.22 -13.74
C ASN A 119 10.87 -7.87 -15.03
N SER A 120 10.56 -6.71 -15.60
CA SER A 120 11.26 -6.13 -16.75
C SER A 120 12.79 -6.09 -16.63
N ARG A 121 13.36 -6.21 -15.42
CA ARG A 121 14.80 -6.23 -15.16
C ARG A 121 15.45 -7.60 -15.38
N VAL A 122 14.74 -8.70 -15.17
CA VAL A 122 15.30 -10.07 -15.21
C VAL A 122 14.78 -10.85 -16.41
N ASP A 123 13.48 -10.76 -16.69
CA ASP A 123 12.80 -11.40 -17.84
C ASP A 123 13.19 -12.88 -18.09
N ARG A 124 13.07 -13.72 -17.04
CA ARG A 124 13.29 -15.17 -17.09
C ARG A 124 11.97 -15.94 -16.86
N ALA A 125 10.89 -15.47 -17.48
CA ALA A 125 9.55 -16.02 -17.28
C ALA A 125 9.44 -17.53 -17.54
N GLN A 126 10.27 -18.11 -18.41
CA GLN A 126 10.29 -19.56 -18.64
C GLN A 126 10.60 -20.35 -17.36
N GLU A 127 11.53 -19.86 -16.54
CA GLU A 127 11.93 -20.52 -15.30
C GLU A 127 10.86 -20.39 -14.21
N ALA A 128 9.99 -19.38 -14.32
CA ALA A 128 8.88 -19.16 -13.40
C ALA A 128 7.70 -20.14 -13.61
N ILE A 129 7.62 -20.83 -14.75
CA ILE A 129 6.45 -21.65 -15.12
C ILE A 129 6.19 -22.76 -14.09
N SER A 130 7.23 -23.51 -13.69
CA SER A 130 7.07 -24.61 -12.73
C SER A 130 6.58 -24.11 -11.38
N TYR A 131 7.07 -22.95 -10.96
CA TYR A 131 6.67 -22.30 -9.71
C TYR A 131 5.21 -21.84 -9.75
N GLY A 132 4.82 -21.10 -10.80
CA GLY A 132 3.43 -20.67 -10.98
C GLY A 132 2.45 -21.85 -11.09
N LYS A 133 2.84 -22.92 -11.80
CA LYS A 133 2.03 -24.12 -11.92
C LYS A 133 1.84 -24.83 -10.58
N SER A 134 2.91 -24.99 -9.81
CA SER A 134 2.85 -25.61 -8.49
C SER A 134 1.86 -24.88 -7.57
N MET A 135 1.84 -23.54 -7.61
CA MET A 135 0.89 -22.74 -6.82
C MET A 135 -0.57 -23.06 -7.18
N VAL A 136 -0.88 -23.21 -8.46
CA VAL A 136 -2.23 -23.55 -8.91
C VAL A 136 -2.59 -25.00 -8.56
N ASP A 137 -1.67 -25.93 -8.79
CA ASP A 137 -1.90 -27.36 -8.52
C ASP A 137 -2.17 -27.60 -7.02
N GLU A 138 -1.46 -26.92 -6.12
CA GLU A 138 -1.70 -27.01 -4.68
C GLU A 138 -3.07 -26.49 -4.25
N ASP A 139 -3.55 -25.44 -4.92
CA ASP A 139 -4.82 -24.77 -4.64
C ASP A 139 -6.00 -25.51 -5.28
N THR A 140 -5.81 -26.31 -6.34
CA THR A 140 -6.89 -27.09 -7.00
C THR A 140 -7.42 -28.29 -6.21
N ARG A 141 -6.97 -28.50 -4.96
CA ARG A 141 -7.49 -29.58 -4.09
C ARG A 141 -8.94 -29.37 -3.63
N GLY A 142 -9.53 -28.20 -3.90
CA GLY A 142 -10.96 -27.92 -3.75
C GLY A 142 -11.59 -27.39 -5.04
N ASP A 143 -12.89 -27.64 -5.23
CA ASP A 143 -13.66 -27.04 -6.32
C ASP A 143 -13.66 -25.50 -6.19
N GLU A 144 -13.41 -24.81 -7.31
CA GLU A 144 -13.50 -23.34 -7.44
C GLU A 144 -12.58 -22.52 -6.51
N MET A 145 -11.42 -23.05 -6.15
CA MET A 145 -10.48 -22.36 -5.25
C MET A 145 -10.01 -20.99 -5.76
N TRP A 146 -10.01 -20.75 -7.08
CA TRP A 146 -9.77 -19.41 -7.65
C TRP A 146 -10.77 -18.35 -7.18
N LEU A 147 -11.97 -18.71 -6.72
CA LEU A 147 -12.93 -17.77 -6.13
C LEU A 147 -12.53 -17.33 -4.71
N GLN A 148 -11.79 -18.18 -4.01
CA GLN A 148 -11.31 -17.93 -2.65
C GLN A 148 -9.90 -17.36 -2.62
N ASN A 149 -9.07 -17.68 -3.62
CA ASN A 149 -7.68 -17.26 -3.75
C ASN A 149 -7.30 -17.12 -5.24
N PRO A 150 -7.69 -16.02 -5.92
CA PRO A 150 -7.38 -15.82 -7.33
C PRO A 150 -5.91 -15.51 -7.64
N ASP A 151 -5.08 -15.16 -6.65
CA ASP A 151 -3.71 -14.69 -6.90
C ASP A 151 -2.78 -15.75 -7.51
N PRO A 152 -2.74 -17.02 -7.04
CA PRO A 152 -2.01 -18.09 -7.71
C PRO A 152 -2.34 -18.22 -9.20
N PHE A 153 -3.63 -18.19 -9.53
CA PHE A 153 -4.13 -18.27 -10.90
C PHE A 153 -3.70 -17.06 -11.72
N ARG A 154 -3.80 -15.85 -11.15
CA ARG A 154 -3.32 -14.64 -11.82
C ARG A 154 -1.85 -14.79 -12.18
N ILE A 155 -1.01 -15.11 -11.20
CA ILE A 155 0.45 -15.16 -11.37
C ILE A 155 0.87 -16.21 -12.37
N TYR A 156 0.32 -17.43 -12.29
CA TYR A 156 0.61 -18.46 -13.27
C TYR A 156 0.19 -18.03 -14.69
N GLY A 157 -0.97 -17.40 -14.81
CA GLY A 157 -1.42 -16.81 -16.06
C GLY A 157 -0.46 -15.75 -16.62
N GLU A 158 0.01 -14.81 -15.78
CA GLU A 158 0.99 -13.78 -16.16
C GLU A 158 2.29 -14.42 -16.69
N VAL A 159 2.82 -15.41 -15.97
CA VAL A 159 4.04 -16.15 -16.35
C VAL A 159 3.88 -16.84 -17.71
N LEU A 160 2.75 -17.47 -17.97
CA LEU A 160 2.49 -18.12 -19.25
C LEU A 160 2.45 -17.11 -20.41
N VAL A 161 1.86 -15.92 -20.19
CA VAL A 161 1.85 -14.85 -21.20
C VAL A 161 3.26 -14.33 -21.47
N HIS A 162 4.05 -14.09 -20.43
CA HIS A 162 5.43 -13.60 -20.58
C HIS A 162 6.33 -14.62 -21.29
N SER A 163 6.25 -15.89 -20.88
CA SER A 163 7.05 -16.97 -21.45
C SER A 163 6.60 -17.42 -22.86
N ARG A 164 5.40 -17.01 -23.29
CA ARG A 164 4.76 -17.44 -24.56
C ARG A 164 4.72 -18.96 -24.75
N THR A 165 4.63 -19.70 -23.64
CA THR A 165 4.67 -21.17 -23.69
C THR A 165 3.29 -21.77 -23.96
N ASP A 166 2.23 -21.23 -23.35
CA ASP A 166 0.86 -21.73 -23.54
C ASP A 166 -0.19 -20.62 -23.30
N ASP A 167 -0.47 -19.83 -24.33
CA ASP A 167 -1.45 -18.75 -24.24
C ASP A 167 -2.90 -19.24 -23.99
N LYS A 168 -3.23 -20.49 -24.36
CA LYS A 168 -4.57 -21.06 -24.12
C LYS A 168 -4.77 -21.34 -22.64
N GLU A 169 -3.80 -21.96 -21.99
CA GLU A 169 -3.84 -22.15 -20.55
C GLU A 169 -3.74 -20.82 -19.81
N ALA A 170 -2.97 -19.85 -20.33
CA ALA A 170 -2.92 -18.49 -19.78
C ALA A 170 -4.31 -17.83 -19.76
N VAL A 171 -5.05 -17.83 -20.88
CA VAL A 171 -6.42 -17.28 -20.95
C VAL A 171 -7.35 -17.98 -19.96
N LYS A 172 -7.32 -19.31 -19.89
CA LYS A 172 -8.14 -20.08 -18.95
C LYS A 172 -7.86 -19.70 -17.50
N THR A 173 -6.58 -19.59 -17.14
CA THR A 173 -6.14 -19.30 -15.77
C THR A 173 -6.45 -17.85 -15.38
N LEU A 174 -6.20 -16.89 -16.26
CA LEU A 174 -6.50 -15.47 -16.03
C LEU A 174 -8.00 -15.18 -15.97
N ARG A 175 -8.85 -15.90 -16.72
CA ARG A 175 -10.32 -15.80 -16.57
C ARG A 175 -10.77 -16.29 -15.20
N ARG A 176 -10.22 -17.40 -14.71
CA ARG A 176 -10.50 -17.90 -13.34
C ARG A 176 -10.09 -16.88 -12.28
N ALA A 177 -8.88 -16.33 -12.41
CA ALA A 177 -8.40 -15.28 -11.51
C ALA A 177 -9.31 -14.06 -11.54
N LEU A 178 -9.74 -13.61 -12.73
CA LEU A 178 -10.63 -12.46 -12.88
C LEU A 178 -11.98 -12.68 -12.19
N LEU A 179 -12.58 -13.86 -12.35
CA LEU A 179 -13.83 -14.24 -11.68
C LEU A 179 -13.68 -14.22 -10.15
N GLY A 180 -12.55 -14.68 -9.62
CA GLY A 180 -12.28 -14.62 -8.19
C GLY A 180 -12.07 -13.20 -7.69
N ILE A 181 -11.30 -12.37 -8.41
CA ILE A 181 -11.06 -10.97 -8.04
C ILE A 181 -12.36 -10.16 -8.04
N GLU A 182 -13.28 -10.43 -8.95
CA GLU A 182 -14.58 -9.75 -9.05
C GLU A 182 -15.63 -10.35 -8.10
N SER A 183 -15.30 -11.44 -7.39
CA SER A 183 -16.18 -12.05 -6.40
C SER A 183 -16.40 -11.12 -5.20
N PRO A 184 -17.64 -10.98 -4.68
CA PRO A 184 -17.92 -10.18 -3.48
C PRO A 184 -17.16 -10.63 -2.22
N ASN A 185 -16.67 -11.87 -2.21
CA ASN A 185 -15.96 -12.47 -1.08
C ASN A 185 -14.46 -12.14 -1.08
N TRP A 186 -13.91 -11.71 -2.23
CA TRP A 186 -12.49 -11.38 -2.31
C TRP A 186 -12.25 -9.97 -1.74
N PRO A 187 -11.13 -9.74 -1.01
CA PRO A 187 -10.84 -8.42 -0.48
C PRO A 187 -10.75 -7.40 -1.60
N SER A 188 -11.42 -6.28 -1.41
CA SER A 188 -11.73 -5.33 -2.47
C SER A 188 -10.74 -4.16 -2.54
N ASN A 189 -9.63 -4.27 -1.81
CA ASN A 189 -8.43 -3.44 -1.91
C ASN A 189 -7.49 -3.89 -3.05
N PHE A 190 -7.80 -4.96 -3.77
CA PHE A 190 -6.94 -5.59 -4.79
C PHE A 190 -7.18 -5.02 -6.22
N ILE A 191 -7.32 -3.70 -6.31
CA ILE A 191 -7.47 -3.01 -7.60
C ILE A 191 -6.26 -3.23 -8.52
N PRO A 192 -4.99 -3.16 -8.04
CA PRO A 192 -3.83 -3.47 -8.87
C PRO A 192 -3.93 -4.84 -9.54
N GLN A 193 -4.40 -5.87 -8.82
CA GLN A 193 -4.56 -7.24 -9.31
C GLN A 193 -5.63 -7.31 -10.40
N LEU A 194 -6.78 -6.62 -10.24
CA LEU A 194 -7.78 -6.51 -11.30
C LEU A 194 -7.18 -5.91 -12.59
N ILE A 195 -6.41 -4.83 -12.46
CA ILE A 195 -5.77 -4.17 -13.61
C ILE A 195 -4.75 -5.10 -14.26
N ARG A 196 -3.85 -5.71 -13.47
CA ARG A 196 -2.84 -6.67 -13.95
C ARG A 196 -3.50 -7.83 -14.69
N THR A 197 -4.46 -8.52 -14.07
CA THR A 197 -5.17 -9.66 -14.67
C THR A 197 -5.79 -9.27 -16.01
N ARG A 198 -6.46 -8.11 -16.10
CA ARG A 198 -7.08 -7.65 -17.36
C ARG A 198 -6.04 -7.31 -18.43
N VAL A 199 -4.92 -6.68 -18.07
CA VAL A 199 -3.81 -6.38 -19.00
C VAL A 199 -3.28 -7.68 -19.60
N PHE A 200 -2.90 -8.65 -18.77
CA PHE A 200 -2.34 -9.91 -19.23
C PHE A 200 -3.37 -10.78 -19.96
N LEU A 201 -4.63 -10.77 -19.54
CA LEU A 201 -5.70 -11.47 -20.24
C LEU A 201 -5.90 -10.92 -21.65
N SER A 202 -5.88 -9.59 -21.82
CA SER A 202 -5.98 -8.98 -23.16
C SER A 202 -4.82 -9.40 -24.07
N ARG A 203 -3.59 -9.47 -23.55
CA ARG A 203 -2.40 -9.93 -24.29
C ARG A 203 -2.53 -11.40 -24.70
N ALA A 204 -2.91 -12.27 -23.77
CA ALA A 204 -3.12 -13.70 -24.03
C ALA A 204 -4.21 -13.93 -25.10
N LEU A 205 -5.32 -13.19 -25.01
CA LEU A 205 -6.42 -13.25 -25.98
C LEU A 205 -5.97 -12.84 -27.38
N ARG A 206 -5.16 -11.78 -27.52
CA ARG A 206 -4.54 -11.39 -28.80
C ARG A 206 -3.68 -12.50 -29.38
N ASN A 207 -2.83 -13.11 -28.55
CA ASN A 207 -1.91 -14.16 -29.00
C ASN A 207 -2.65 -15.37 -29.60
N ILE A 208 -3.86 -15.68 -29.12
CA ILE A 208 -4.70 -16.77 -29.65
C ILE A 208 -5.75 -16.33 -30.68
N GLY A 209 -5.72 -15.07 -31.14
CA GLY A 209 -6.63 -14.54 -32.17
C GLY A 209 -8.04 -14.19 -31.70
N LEU A 210 -8.28 -14.02 -30.39
CA LEU A 210 -9.57 -13.58 -29.83
C LEU A 210 -9.61 -12.05 -29.67
N ASP A 211 -9.47 -11.34 -30.79
CA ASP A 211 -9.26 -9.89 -30.83
C ASP A 211 -10.41 -9.05 -30.24
N ASP A 212 -11.66 -9.45 -30.46
CA ASP A 212 -12.82 -8.68 -29.97
C ASP A 212 -12.95 -8.71 -28.44
N GLU A 213 -12.64 -9.86 -27.84
CA GLU A 213 -12.61 -10.00 -26.38
C GLU A 213 -11.43 -9.22 -25.80
N ALA A 214 -10.24 -9.34 -26.41
CA ALA A 214 -9.07 -8.55 -26.01
C ALA A 214 -9.40 -7.05 -26.02
N LYS A 215 -10.02 -6.56 -27.10
CA LYS A 215 -10.42 -5.15 -27.26
C LYS A 215 -11.38 -4.68 -26.17
N THR A 216 -12.26 -5.55 -25.70
CA THR A 216 -13.17 -5.25 -24.59
C THR A 216 -12.39 -4.94 -23.31
N HIS A 217 -11.38 -5.74 -22.98
CA HIS A 217 -10.50 -5.48 -21.84
C HIS A 217 -9.64 -4.23 -22.05
N GLU A 218 -9.10 -4.02 -23.25
CA GLU A 218 -8.25 -2.87 -23.60
C GLU A 218 -8.98 -1.52 -23.45
N ILE A 219 -10.22 -1.43 -23.95
CA ILE A 219 -11.06 -0.21 -23.85
C ILE A 219 -11.40 0.08 -22.38
N TRP A 220 -11.73 -0.95 -21.62
CA TRP A 220 -12.02 -0.82 -20.20
C TRP A 220 -10.78 -0.30 -19.44
N LEU A 221 -9.61 -0.88 -19.69
CA LEU A 221 -8.34 -0.49 -19.07
C LEU A 221 -7.96 0.95 -19.41
N ALA A 222 -8.02 1.34 -20.68
CA ALA A 222 -7.73 2.71 -21.08
C ALA A 222 -8.69 3.72 -20.42
N THR A 223 -9.97 3.37 -20.29
CA THR A 223 -10.96 4.21 -19.58
C THR A 223 -10.63 4.32 -18.10
N TRP A 224 -10.21 3.22 -17.47
CA TRP A 224 -9.82 3.19 -16.06
C TRP A 224 -8.55 4.03 -15.82
N PHE A 225 -7.50 3.87 -16.62
CA PHE A 225 -6.25 4.62 -16.50
C PHE A 225 -6.46 6.13 -16.68
N ARG A 226 -7.30 6.56 -17.63
CA ARG A 226 -7.66 7.99 -17.76
C ARG A 226 -8.36 8.54 -16.52
N LYS A 227 -9.17 7.73 -15.84
CA LYS A 227 -9.88 8.14 -14.62
C LYS A 227 -8.98 8.10 -13.38
N ASN A 228 -7.95 7.26 -13.38
CA ASN A 228 -7.09 6.96 -12.23
C ASN A 228 -5.60 6.97 -12.59
N PRO A 229 -5.06 8.07 -13.15
CA PRO A 229 -3.72 8.09 -13.75
C PRO A 229 -2.56 7.88 -12.75
N ARG A 230 -2.81 8.01 -11.44
CA ARG A 230 -1.82 7.84 -10.36
C ARG A 230 -2.30 6.95 -9.20
N LEU A 231 -3.29 6.08 -9.45
CA LEU A 231 -3.74 5.14 -8.42
C LEU A 231 -2.82 3.90 -8.32
N MET A 232 -1.96 3.68 -9.32
CA MET A 232 -0.90 2.69 -9.30
C MET A 232 0.46 3.38 -9.32
N LEU A 233 1.49 2.69 -8.85
CA LEU A 233 2.85 3.22 -8.82
C LEU A 233 3.38 3.42 -10.25
N GLU A 234 4.30 4.37 -10.43
CA GLU A 234 4.89 4.69 -11.75
C GLU A 234 5.50 3.44 -12.40
N ASN A 235 6.24 2.68 -11.59
CA ASN A 235 6.98 1.49 -11.98
C ASN A 235 6.00 0.39 -12.44
N GLU A 236 4.89 0.21 -11.72
CA GLU A 236 3.85 -0.77 -12.06
C GLU A 236 3.13 -0.41 -13.36
N ILE A 237 2.82 0.88 -13.57
CA ILE A 237 2.19 1.34 -14.81
C ILE A 237 3.12 1.10 -16.00
N LYS A 238 4.41 1.42 -15.87
CA LYS A 238 5.40 1.16 -16.91
C LYS A 238 5.53 -0.34 -17.19
N TYR A 239 5.64 -1.16 -16.15
CA TYR A 239 5.66 -2.61 -16.26
C TYR A 239 4.45 -3.17 -17.04
N LEU A 240 3.26 -2.64 -16.78
CA LEU A 240 2.03 -3.14 -17.41
C LEU A 240 1.80 -2.64 -18.84
N LEU A 241 2.24 -1.42 -19.15
CA LEU A 241 1.95 -0.79 -20.42
C LEU A 241 3.10 -0.87 -21.42
N LEU A 242 4.30 -1.27 -20.97
CA LEU A 242 5.47 -1.51 -21.81
C LEU A 242 5.72 -3.02 -22.01
N PRO A 243 6.25 -3.44 -23.19
CA PRO A 243 6.40 -2.63 -24.40
C PRO A 243 5.05 -2.14 -24.92
N ALA A 244 5.06 -1.03 -25.68
CA ALA A 244 3.85 -0.34 -26.10
C ALA A 244 2.87 -1.29 -26.83
N GLY A 245 1.70 -1.51 -26.21
CA GLY A 245 0.62 -2.33 -26.75
C GLY A 245 -0.65 -1.55 -27.08
N PRO A 246 -1.74 -2.24 -27.47
CA PRO A 246 -3.02 -1.60 -27.82
C PRO A 246 -3.57 -0.66 -26.74
N ILE A 247 -3.43 -1.02 -25.46
CA ILE A 247 -3.88 -0.20 -24.33
C ILE A 247 -3.17 1.16 -24.33
N LEU A 248 -1.84 1.17 -24.45
CA LEU A 248 -1.05 2.39 -24.48
C LEU A 248 -1.33 3.19 -25.76
N GLY A 249 -1.54 2.52 -26.90
CA GLY A 249 -2.00 3.15 -28.14
C GLY A 249 -3.32 3.91 -27.96
N ILE A 250 -4.32 3.32 -27.29
CA ILE A 250 -5.57 4.00 -26.97
C ILE A 250 -5.33 5.20 -26.05
N LEU A 251 -4.38 5.12 -25.11
CA LEU A 251 -4.04 6.20 -24.19
C LEU A 251 -3.30 7.37 -24.85
N GLY A 252 -2.82 7.22 -26.08
CA GLY A 252 -2.04 8.24 -26.80
C GLY A 252 -0.55 7.92 -26.92
N GLY A 253 -0.14 6.67 -26.73
CA GLY A 253 1.25 6.23 -26.81
C GLY A 253 2.04 6.48 -25.53
N GLU A 254 3.36 6.30 -25.61
CA GLU A 254 4.28 6.46 -24.47
C GLU A 254 4.27 7.88 -23.88
N GLU A 255 3.95 8.91 -24.67
CA GLU A 255 3.79 10.29 -24.21
C GLU A 255 2.75 10.41 -23.08
N TRP A 256 1.73 9.54 -23.07
CA TRP A 256 0.75 9.52 -21.97
C TRP A 256 1.39 9.20 -20.62
N LEU A 257 2.42 8.35 -20.58
CA LEU A 257 3.13 8.03 -19.35
C LEU A 257 3.74 9.31 -18.75
N GLU A 258 4.40 10.12 -19.56
CA GLU A 258 5.07 11.34 -19.07
C GLU A 258 4.10 12.50 -18.80
N THR A 259 2.99 12.57 -19.54
CA THR A 259 2.07 13.72 -19.49
C THR A 259 0.83 13.51 -18.61
N ARG A 260 0.60 12.32 -18.06
CA ARG A 260 -0.61 12.03 -17.26
C ARG A 260 -0.70 12.91 -16.00
N LYS A 261 -1.75 13.73 -15.93
CA LYS A 261 -1.99 14.65 -14.81
C LYS A 261 -2.98 14.08 -13.81
N GLN A 262 -2.64 14.18 -12.53
CA GLN A 262 -3.59 13.94 -11.46
C GLN A 262 -4.66 15.04 -11.46
N THR A 263 -5.92 14.64 -11.59
CA THR A 263 -7.05 15.57 -11.47
C THR A 263 -7.60 15.53 -10.05
N THR A 264 -8.28 16.59 -9.60
CA THR A 264 -8.98 16.59 -8.30
C THR A 264 -9.97 15.43 -8.19
N LYS A 265 -10.69 15.12 -9.27
CA LYS A 265 -11.61 13.97 -9.32
C LYS A 265 -10.88 12.63 -9.17
N ALA A 266 -9.66 12.50 -9.70
CA ALA A 266 -8.84 11.30 -9.50
C ALA A 266 -8.37 11.19 -8.04
N ALA A 267 -7.91 12.29 -7.43
CA ALA A 267 -7.51 12.30 -6.02
C ALA A 267 -8.69 11.93 -5.10
N GLU A 268 -9.88 12.44 -5.39
CA GLU A 268 -11.10 12.04 -4.68
C GLU A 268 -11.43 10.54 -4.83
N ARG A 269 -11.12 9.91 -5.96
CA ARG A 269 -11.31 8.45 -6.13
C ARG A 269 -10.30 7.65 -5.30
N ILE A 270 -9.07 8.14 -5.16
CA ILE A 270 -8.03 7.52 -4.32
C ILE A 270 -8.48 7.40 -2.86
N VAL A 271 -9.34 8.30 -2.37
CA VAL A 271 -9.85 8.22 -0.98
C VAL A 271 -11.24 7.57 -0.85
N LYS A 272 -11.93 7.30 -1.96
CA LYS A 272 -13.21 6.59 -1.95
C LYS A 272 -12.99 5.10 -1.77
N ALA A 273 -13.07 4.66 -0.51
CA ALA A 273 -13.04 3.25 -0.15
C ALA A 273 -14.10 2.95 0.93
N CYS A 274 -14.56 1.71 1.00
CA CYS A 274 -15.40 1.26 2.10
C CYS A 274 -14.62 1.36 3.43
N ARG A 275 -15.21 2.00 4.44
CA ARG A 275 -14.54 2.16 5.75
C ARG A 275 -14.30 0.85 6.50
N THR A 276 -15.00 -0.23 6.14
CA THR A 276 -14.91 -1.52 6.84
C THR A 276 -13.93 -2.48 6.18
N CYS A 277 -14.04 -2.69 4.87
CA CYS A 277 -13.23 -3.68 4.14
C CYS A 277 -12.32 -3.05 3.07
N SER A 278 -12.23 -1.72 3.03
CA SER A 278 -11.41 -0.97 2.07
C SER A 278 -11.78 -1.18 0.59
N ALA A 279 -12.99 -1.70 0.31
CA ALA A 279 -13.50 -1.88 -1.04
C ALA A 279 -13.49 -0.60 -1.88
N ARG A 280 -13.13 -0.71 -3.16
CA ARG A 280 -13.07 0.43 -4.08
C ARG A 280 -13.85 0.19 -5.35
N GLU A 281 -14.25 1.27 -6.01
CA GLU A 281 -14.69 1.17 -7.41
C GLU A 281 -13.48 0.77 -8.29
N PRO A 282 -13.66 -0.09 -9.30
CA PRO A 282 -14.93 -0.63 -9.78
C PRO A 282 -15.35 -1.97 -9.12
N LEU A 283 -14.56 -2.54 -8.21
CA LEU A 283 -14.86 -3.82 -7.56
C LEU A 283 -16.14 -3.79 -6.72
N ALA A 284 -16.44 -2.63 -6.12
CA ALA A 284 -17.68 -2.44 -5.38
C ALA A 284 -18.30 -1.08 -5.68
N THR A 285 -19.63 -1.05 -5.74
CA THR A 285 -20.38 0.22 -5.73
C THR A 285 -20.40 0.76 -4.31
N LEU A 286 -19.99 2.02 -4.13
CA LEU A 286 -19.92 2.63 -2.81
C LEU A 286 -21.14 3.53 -2.56
N SER A 287 -21.75 3.34 -1.40
CA SER A 287 -22.84 4.19 -0.89
C SER A 287 -22.36 5.00 0.29
N ARG A 288 -22.82 6.25 0.42
CA ARG A 288 -22.53 7.10 1.58
C ARG A 288 -23.47 6.73 2.73
N CYS A 289 -22.98 6.82 3.97
CA CYS A 289 -23.83 6.75 5.16
C CYS A 289 -25.00 7.72 5.04
N ASN A 290 -26.22 7.26 5.26
CA ASN A 290 -27.42 8.07 5.01
C ASN A 290 -27.51 9.31 5.89
N ASP A 291 -26.94 9.27 7.08
CA ASP A 291 -27.02 10.37 8.04
C ASP A 291 -25.90 11.39 7.84
N CYS A 292 -24.63 10.99 8.02
CA CYS A 292 -23.50 11.92 7.92
C CYS A 292 -23.13 12.28 6.48
N LYS A 293 -23.50 11.46 5.48
CA LYS A 293 -23.13 11.59 4.06
C LYS A 293 -21.62 11.66 3.78
N HIS A 294 -20.79 11.29 4.76
CA HIS A 294 -19.33 11.42 4.67
C HIS A 294 -18.65 10.08 4.40
N THR A 295 -18.91 9.07 5.23
CA THR A 295 -18.27 7.76 5.15
C THR A 295 -18.89 6.87 4.08
N TYR A 296 -18.06 6.12 3.37
CA TYR A 296 -18.47 5.20 2.30
C TYR A 296 -18.54 3.74 2.77
N TYR A 297 -19.52 3.00 2.26
CA TYR A 297 -19.73 1.58 2.50
C TYR A 297 -20.13 0.87 1.20
N CYS A 298 -19.53 -0.31 0.96
CA CYS A 298 -19.94 -1.17 -0.17
C CYS A 298 -21.23 -1.95 0.10
N SER A 299 -21.63 -2.11 1.37
CA SER A 299 -22.84 -2.85 1.75
C SER A 299 -23.37 -2.42 3.12
N LYS A 300 -24.65 -2.74 3.39
CA LYS A 300 -25.25 -2.58 4.73
C LYS A 300 -24.53 -3.41 5.80
N ALA A 301 -23.99 -4.57 5.41
CA ALA A 301 -23.25 -5.45 6.33
C ALA A 301 -21.98 -4.74 6.82
N CYS A 302 -21.21 -4.16 5.88
CA CYS A 302 -20.03 -3.36 6.21
C CYS A 302 -20.38 -2.15 7.07
N GLN A 303 -21.47 -1.43 6.77
CA GLN A 303 -21.93 -0.31 7.59
C GLN A 303 -22.25 -0.74 9.03
N LYS A 304 -22.96 -1.86 9.22
CA LYS A 304 -23.29 -2.39 10.55
C LYS A 304 -22.03 -2.81 11.31
N ALA A 305 -21.09 -3.50 10.64
CA ALA A 305 -19.85 -3.95 11.24
C ALA A 305 -18.98 -2.78 11.74
N ASN A 306 -18.96 -1.65 11.03
CA ASN A 306 -18.23 -0.45 11.44
C ASN A 306 -19.04 0.50 12.34
N TRP A 307 -20.28 0.15 12.72
CA TRP A 307 -21.17 1.09 13.39
C TRP A 307 -20.66 1.52 14.77
N SER A 308 -20.09 0.61 15.56
CA SER A 308 -19.52 0.93 16.89
C SER A 308 -18.49 2.06 16.79
N ASN A 309 -17.60 1.99 15.80
CA ASN A 309 -16.54 2.96 15.57
C ASN A 309 -17.06 4.25 14.90
N HIS A 310 -18.01 4.13 13.97
CA HIS A 310 -18.53 5.26 13.21
C HIS A 310 -19.58 6.10 13.95
N LYS A 311 -20.31 5.53 14.90
CA LYS A 311 -21.50 6.15 15.53
C LYS A 311 -21.20 7.53 16.12
N LEU A 312 -20.06 7.70 16.79
CA LEU A 312 -19.66 8.97 17.39
C LEU A 312 -19.38 10.02 16.30
N GLU A 313 -18.47 9.70 15.38
CA GLU A 313 -18.14 10.55 14.22
C GLU A 313 -19.39 10.94 13.40
N CYS A 314 -20.29 9.98 13.19
CA CYS A 314 -21.55 10.22 12.47
C CYS A 314 -22.41 11.27 13.18
N ARG A 315 -22.58 11.15 14.50
CA ARG A 315 -23.35 12.09 15.31
C ARG A 315 -22.72 13.49 15.27
N ASP A 316 -21.41 13.58 15.40
CA ASP A 316 -20.72 14.87 15.42
C ASP A 316 -20.81 15.57 14.07
N ARG A 317 -20.67 14.83 12.96
CA ARG A 317 -20.90 15.37 11.61
C ARG A 317 -22.34 15.82 11.39
N VAL A 318 -23.33 15.06 11.87
CA VAL A 318 -24.75 15.45 11.78
C VAL A 318 -25.02 16.71 12.61
N LYS A 319 -24.47 16.80 13.82
CA LYS A 319 -24.57 18.00 14.68
C LYS A 319 -23.92 19.21 14.01
N ALA A 320 -22.71 19.06 13.46
CA ALA A 320 -22.01 20.13 12.76
C ALA A 320 -22.80 20.64 11.56
N ARG A 321 -23.37 19.74 10.75
CA ARG A 321 -24.22 20.12 9.61
C ARG A 321 -25.49 20.86 10.05
N LYS A 322 -26.17 20.39 11.11
CA LYS A 322 -27.34 21.09 11.67
C LYS A 322 -26.98 22.48 12.22
N LYS A 323 -25.81 22.62 12.85
CA LYS A 323 -25.30 23.91 13.33
C LYS A 323 -25.08 24.88 12.16
N ILE A 324 -24.49 24.40 11.06
CA ILE A 324 -24.30 25.18 9.83
C ILE A 324 -25.65 25.60 9.23
N GLU A 325 -26.62 24.68 9.16
CA GLU A 325 -27.97 24.95 8.66
C GLU A 325 -28.68 26.01 9.52
N LEU A 326 -28.63 25.88 10.85
CA LEU A 326 -29.19 26.89 11.76
C LEU A 326 -28.49 28.24 11.62
N MET A 327 -27.15 28.24 11.54
CA MET A 327 -26.35 29.44 11.33
C MET A 327 -26.71 30.13 10.01
N SER A 328 -27.06 29.38 8.96
CA SER A 328 -27.45 29.95 7.67
C SER A 328 -28.70 30.85 7.73
N LEU A 329 -29.50 30.74 8.80
CA LEU A 329 -30.66 31.59 9.03
C LEU A 329 -30.30 32.98 9.60
N THR A 330 -29.18 33.09 10.33
CA THR A 330 -28.79 34.33 11.03
C THR A 330 -27.50 34.95 10.51
N ASP A 331 -26.58 34.12 10.01
CA ASP A 331 -25.27 34.48 9.48
C ASP A 331 -24.93 33.58 8.26
N PRO A 332 -25.46 33.91 7.07
CA PRO A 332 -25.20 33.13 5.85
C PRO A 332 -23.71 33.03 5.50
N ASP A 333 -22.94 34.09 5.72
CA ASP A 333 -21.51 34.14 5.40
C ASP A 333 -20.70 33.27 6.36
N GLY A 334 -21.00 33.30 7.66
CA GLY A 334 -20.44 32.40 8.66
C GLY A 334 -20.81 30.94 8.39
N ALA A 335 -22.05 30.66 7.99
CA ALA A 335 -22.49 29.32 7.63
C ALA A 335 -21.74 28.77 6.41
N GLN A 336 -21.59 29.58 5.36
CA GLN A 336 -20.81 29.20 4.17
C GLN A 336 -19.34 28.95 4.54
N ARG A 337 -18.75 29.81 5.36
CA ARG A 337 -17.37 29.65 5.85
C ARG A 337 -17.19 28.35 6.63
N ALA A 338 -18.11 28.02 7.53
CA ALA A 338 -18.08 26.79 8.30
C ALA A 338 -18.29 25.54 7.41
N ALA A 339 -19.14 25.63 6.39
CA ALA A 339 -19.34 24.57 5.40
C ALA A 339 -18.09 24.33 4.54
N ASP A 340 -17.47 25.41 4.06
CA ASP A 340 -16.22 25.37 3.31
C ASP A 340 -15.08 24.83 4.18
N TRP A 341 -14.99 25.26 5.45
CA TRP A 341 -13.97 24.79 6.40
C TRP A 341 -14.06 23.29 6.64
N SER A 342 -15.26 22.81 6.95
CA SER A 342 -15.52 21.38 7.12
C SER A 342 -15.15 20.61 5.86
N SER A 343 -15.56 21.10 4.69
CA SER A 343 -15.24 20.44 3.41
C SER A 343 -13.74 20.43 3.11
N TRP A 344 -13.04 21.53 3.37
CA TRP A 344 -11.60 21.67 3.15
C TRP A 344 -10.80 20.74 4.09
N CYS A 345 -11.12 20.73 5.38
CA CYS A 345 -10.47 19.84 6.37
C CYS A 345 -10.66 18.35 6.05
N ASN A 346 -11.81 17.98 5.48
CA ASN A 346 -12.13 16.60 5.14
C ASN A 346 -11.73 16.18 3.72
N SER A 347 -11.12 17.09 2.95
CA SER A 347 -10.72 16.81 1.59
C SER A 347 -9.26 16.38 1.55
N ASN A 348 -8.98 15.30 0.80
CA ASN A 348 -7.60 14.87 0.60
C ASN A 348 -6.97 15.71 -0.51
N HIS A 349 -6.32 16.79 -0.11
CA HIS A 349 -5.53 17.61 -1.02
C HIS A 349 -4.09 17.08 -1.01
N ASP A 350 -3.70 16.36 -2.07
CA ASP A 350 -2.35 15.76 -2.21
C ASP A 350 -1.23 16.74 -1.84
N ALA A 351 -1.34 18.01 -2.27
CA ALA A 351 -0.37 19.06 -1.94
C ALA A 351 -0.26 19.34 -0.43
N MET A 352 -1.38 19.28 0.30
CA MET A 352 -1.39 19.43 1.76
C MET A 352 -0.77 18.22 2.45
N GLN A 353 -1.11 17.01 2.01
CA GLN A 353 -0.58 15.77 2.59
C GLN A 353 0.94 15.69 2.41
N PHE A 354 1.44 15.88 1.18
CA PHE A 354 2.88 15.86 0.92
C PHE A 354 3.60 17.05 1.56
N GLY A 355 2.99 18.23 1.62
CA GLY A 355 3.53 19.37 2.38
C GLY A 355 3.82 19.00 3.84
N ILE A 356 2.92 18.28 4.50
CA ILE A 356 3.10 17.80 5.88
C ILE A 356 4.22 16.74 5.96
N VAL A 357 4.24 15.77 5.05
CA VAL A 357 5.27 14.71 5.00
C VAL A 357 6.67 15.33 4.82
N HIS A 358 6.80 16.34 3.96
CA HIS A 358 8.06 17.06 3.77
C HIS A 358 8.40 17.94 4.98
N ALA A 359 7.44 18.64 5.57
CA ALA A 359 7.65 19.48 6.75
C ALA A 359 8.19 18.68 7.94
N LEU A 360 7.61 17.52 8.21
CA LEU A 360 8.09 16.60 9.23
C LEU A 360 9.38 15.88 8.83
N GLY A 361 9.80 15.99 7.56
CA GLY A 361 10.96 15.30 7.00
C GLY A 361 10.95 13.80 7.24
N LEU A 362 9.78 13.17 7.09
CA LEU A 362 9.59 11.73 7.37
C LEU A 362 10.54 10.84 6.56
N HIS A 363 10.98 11.30 5.39
CA HIS A 363 11.97 10.63 4.53
C HIS A 363 13.28 10.33 5.25
N ARG A 364 13.68 11.19 6.18
CA ARG A 364 14.92 11.07 6.96
C ARG A 364 14.66 10.39 8.30
N GLU A 365 13.57 10.81 8.94
CA GLU A 365 13.27 10.43 10.31
C GLU A 365 11.77 10.05 10.46
N PRO A 366 11.36 8.82 10.09
CA PRO A 366 9.97 8.38 10.14
C PRO A 366 9.29 8.53 11.50
N GLN A 367 10.03 8.41 12.60
CA GLN A 367 9.51 8.57 13.96
C GLN A 367 9.00 9.98 14.25
N ARG A 368 9.38 11.00 13.45
CA ARG A 368 8.81 12.36 13.56
C ARG A 368 7.31 12.38 13.34
N GLY A 369 6.75 11.42 12.61
CA GLY A 369 5.31 11.27 12.45
C GLY A 369 4.54 11.08 13.77
N ARG A 370 5.20 10.54 14.80
CA ARG A 370 4.58 10.35 16.14
C ARG A 370 5.04 11.35 17.20
N THR A 371 6.18 11.99 16.98
CA THR A 371 6.80 12.88 17.99
C THR A 371 6.64 14.36 17.66
N HIS A 372 6.27 14.69 16.42
CA HIS A 372 6.14 16.04 15.92
C HIS A 372 4.77 16.30 15.29
N ILE A 373 4.40 17.57 15.26
CA ILE A 373 3.13 18.06 14.71
C ILE A 373 3.38 19.31 13.84
N VAL A 374 2.63 19.42 12.74
CA VAL A 374 2.61 20.63 11.91
C VAL A 374 1.45 21.52 12.34
N PHE A 375 1.72 22.75 12.74
CA PHE A 375 0.69 23.76 12.98
C PHE A 375 0.47 24.59 11.72
N LYS A 376 -0.79 24.89 11.40
CA LYS A 376 -1.21 25.69 10.24
C LYS A 376 -2.21 26.75 10.69
N HIS A 377 -1.83 28.01 10.58
CA HIS A 377 -2.74 29.14 10.73
C HIS A 377 -3.32 29.48 9.36
N VAL A 378 -4.65 29.53 9.25
CA VAL A 378 -5.35 29.70 7.98
C VAL A 378 -6.19 30.97 7.94
N GLU A 379 -6.37 31.48 6.72
CA GLU A 379 -7.28 32.57 6.40
C GLU A 379 -8.33 32.10 5.39
N TYR A 380 -9.59 32.53 5.57
CA TYR A 380 -10.69 32.20 4.69
C TYR A 380 -10.70 33.09 3.44
N MET A 381 -10.79 32.46 2.27
CA MET A 381 -10.78 33.09 0.95
C MET A 381 -12.13 32.88 0.27
N PRO A 382 -13.18 33.65 0.62
CA PRO A 382 -14.55 33.40 0.17
C PRO A 382 -14.70 33.45 -1.36
N THR A 383 -13.91 34.28 -2.03
CA THR A 383 -13.95 34.49 -3.49
C THR A 383 -13.31 33.35 -4.30
N ALA A 384 -12.58 32.44 -3.65
CA ALA A 384 -11.97 31.32 -4.35
C ALA A 384 -13.03 30.34 -4.86
N THR A 385 -12.94 29.94 -6.12
CA THR A 385 -13.93 29.05 -6.76
C THR A 385 -13.69 27.57 -6.45
N LYS A 386 -12.44 27.17 -6.21
CA LYS A 386 -12.07 25.78 -5.93
C LYS A 386 -11.92 25.58 -4.42
N LEU A 387 -12.51 24.51 -3.89
CA LEU A 387 -12.49 24.18 -2.46
C LEU A 387 -11.07 24.24 -1.86
N LYS A 388 -10.07 23.68 -2.55
CA LYS A 388 -8.66 23.69 -2.10
C LYS A 388 -8.04 25.07 -1.89
N TYR A 389 -8.66 26.12 -2.43
CA TYR A 389 -8.19 27.51 -2.33
C TYR A 389 -9.12 28.36 -1.46
N LYS A 390 -10.16 27.77 -0.85
CA LYS A 390 -11.04 28.45 0.11
C LYS A 390 -10.34 28.81 1.40
N PHE A 391 -9.25 28.14 1.73
CA PHE A 391 -8.40 28.49 2.86
C PHE A 391 -6.96 28.60 2.38
N ARG A 392 -6.30 29.67 2.81
CA ARG A 392 -4.89 29.92 2.59
C ARG A 392 -4.15 29.71 3.89
N ILE A 393 -3.05 28.98 3.87
CA ILE A 393 -2.19 28.83 5.06
C ILE A 393 -1.30 30.07 5.13
N VAL A 394 -1.50 30.93 6.13
CA VAL A 394 -0.76 32.20 6.23
C VAL A 394 0.52 32.06 7.06
N ALA A 395 0.53 31.13 8.03
CA ALA A 395 1.71 30.77 8.80
C ALA A 395 1.71 29.28 9.12
N CYS A 396 2.89 28.66 9.19
CA CYS A 396 3.04 27.30 9.66
C CYS A 396 4.41 27.05 10.31
N GLY A 397 4.49 26.01 11.13
CA GLY A 397 5.72 25.56 11.77
C GLY A 397 5.65 24.10 12.20
N VAL A 398 6.80 23.52 12.50
CA VAL A 398 6.93 22.13 12.95
C VAL A 398 7.41 22.12 14.39
N PHE A 399 6.67 21.42 15.25
CA PHE A 399 6.95 21.43 16.69
C PHE A 399 7.02 20.00 17.23
N ARG A 400 7.83 19.76 18.26
CA ARG A 400 7.71 18.53 19.05
C ARG A 400 6.39 18.61 19.81
N ILE A 401 5.60 17.54 19.78
CA ILE A 401 4.26 17.51 20.40
C ILE A 401 4.34 17.92 21.87
N LEU A 402 5.30 17.37 22.61
CA LEU A 402 5.50 17.64 24.03
C LEU A 402 5.76 19.14 24.35
N ASP A 403 6.36 19.89 23.43
CA ASP A 403 6.68 21.31 23.64
C ASP A 403 5.47 22.24 23.38
N VAL A 404 4.42 21.71 22.74
CA VAL A 404 3.23 22.48 22.34
C VAL A 404 1.92 21.88 22.83
N LEU A 405 1.94 20.95 23.80
CA LEU A 405 0.72 20.38 24.39
C LEU A 405 -0.22 21.45 24.94
N HIS A 406 0.34 22.45 25.65
CA HIS A 406 -0.45 23.56 26.17
C HIS A 406 -1.09 24.40 25.06
N ASP A 407 -0.37 24.60 23.95
CA ASP A 407 -0.90 25.33 22.80
C ASP A 407 -2.04 24.55 22.14
N ILE A 408 -1.91 23.23 22.02
CA ILE A 408 -2.97 22.34 21.51
C ILE A 408 -4.21 22.46 22.40
N GLU A 409 -4.06 22.38 23.72
CA GLU A 409 -5.16 22.50 24.68
C GLU A 409 -5.91 23.83 24.54
N ILE A 410 -5.18 24.95 24.46
CA ILE A 410 -5.79 26.28 24.27
C ILE A 410 -6.51 26.37 22.93
N ILE A 411 -5.85 25.98 21.83
CA ILE A 411 -6.41 26.10 20.47
C ILE A 411 -7.64 25.21 20.29
N MET A 412 -7.61 24.01 20.85
CA MET A 412 -8.69 23.03 20.73
C MET A 412 -9.79 23.20 21.79
N GLY A 413 -9.54 24.02 22.83
CA GLY A 413 -10.46 24.20 23.96
C GLY A 413 -10.57 22.95 24.85
N LEU A 414 -9.45 22.25 25.06
CA LEU A 414 -9.35 21.07 25.93
C LEU A 414 -9.06 21.48 27.37
N GLU A 415 -9.34 20.58 28.32
CA GLU A 415 -8.90 20.77 29.70
C GLU A 415 -7.38 20.57 29.82
N ARG A 416 -6.78 21.22 30.82
CA ARG A 416 -5.33 21.13 31.05
C ARG A 416 -4.94 19.69 31.38
N GLY A 417 -4.02 19.12 30.60
CA GLY A 417 -3.54 17.75 30.72
C GLY A 417 -4.15 16.78 29.70
N GLU A 418 -5.22 17.14 29.00
CA GLU A 418 -5.88 16.27 28.02
C GLU A 418 -5.17 16.23 26.65
N GLY A 419 -4.27 17.18 26.38
CA GLY A 419 -3.68 17.35 25.05
C GLY A 419 -2.97 16.09 24.53
N GLN A 420 -2.24 15.38 25.39
CA GLN A 420 -1.47 14.20 24.98
C GLN A 420 -2.40 13.04 24.60
N GLU A 421 -3.35 12.70 25.49
CA GLU A 421 -4.34 11.63 25.23
C GLU A 421 -5.14 11.93 23.96
N TYR A 422 -5.51 13.20 23.76
CA TYR A 422 -6.22 13.62 22.56
C TYR A 422 -5.39 13.40 21.29
N VAL A 423 -4.12 13.80 21.28
CA VAL A 423 -3.21 13.57 20.13
C VAL A 423 -2.99 12.08 19.86
N ASP A 424 -2.75 11.30 20.91
CA ASP A 424 -2.55 9.85 20.81
C ASP A 424 -3.78 9.17 20.23
N SER A 425 -4.98 9.53 20.71
CA SER A 425 -6.24 9.00 20.17
C SER A 425 -6.42 9.29 18.67
N VAL A 426 -5.98 10.47 18.20
CA VAL A 426 -6.04 10.86 16.79
C VAL A 426 -5.02 10.08 15.96
N LEU A 427 -3.79 9.89 16.45
CA LEU A 427 -2.77 9.08 15.76
C LEU A 427 -3.16 7.60 15.70
N ASP A 428 -3.68 7.05 16.80
CA ASP A 428 -4.06 5.64 16.89
C ASP A 428 -5.27 5.31 16.03
N SER A 429 -6.13 6.29 15.71
CA SER A 429 -7.27 6.08 14.81
C SER A 429 -6.85 5.69 13.37
N VAL A 430 -5.59 5.94 12.98
CA VAL A 430 -5.04 5.60 11.66
C VAL A 430 -4.49 4.17 11.62
N LEU A 431 -3.96 3.66 12.73
CA LEU A 431 -3.19 2.41 12.77
C LEU A 431 -3.97 1.16 12.37
N PRO A 432 -5.22 0.92 12.85
CA PRO A 432 -5.97 -0.28 12.52
C PRO A 432 -6.31 -0.41 11.03
N GLN A 433 -6.24 0.69 10.27
CA GLN A 433 -6.69 0.74 8.88
C GLN A 433 -5.54 0.64 7.87
N MET A 434 -4.30 0.78 8.33
CA MET A 434 -3.16 1.10 7.48
C MET A 434 -1.87 0.44 7.97
N HIS A 435 -1.81 -0.90 7.93
CA HIS A 435 -0.57 -1.64 8.20
C HIS A 435 0.58 -1.13 7.34
N GLY A 436 1.77 -0.94 7.94
CA GLY A 436 2.96 -0.47 7.22
C GLY A 436 2.99 1.02 6.89
N MET A 437 2.06 1.82 7.41
CA MET A 437 2.07 3.27 7.23
C MET A 437 2.69 4.02 8.41
N ILE A 438 3.44 5.08 8.09
CA ILE A 438 3.99 6.05 9.03
C ILE A 438 2.88 7.06 9.32
N PRO A 439 2.26 7.08 10.52
CA PRO A 439 1.23 8.05 10.85
C PRO A 439 1.87 9.41 11.05
N PHE A 440 1.10 10.47 10.81
CA PHE A 440 1.48 11.83 11.18
C PHE A 440 0.25 12.63 11.58
N THR A 441 0.44 13.70 12.34
CA THR A 441 -0.63 14.59 12.79
C THR A 441 -0.35 16.06 12.46
N HIS A 442 -1.41 16.85 12.31
CA HIS A 442 -1.33 18.28 12.07
C HIS A 442 -2.53 19.01 12.66
N LEU A 443 -2.31 20.26 13.08
CA LEU A 443 -3.33 21.13 13.65
C LEU A 443 -3.57 22.33 12.71
N SER A 444 -4.84 22.55 12.32
CA SER A 444 -5.24 23.70 11.50
C SER A 444 -6.19 24.59 12.28
N PHE A 445 -5.97 25.91 12.30
CA PHE A 445 -6.79 26.87 13.04
C PHE A 445 -6.75 28.26 12.40
N GLY A 446 -7.69 29.14 12.75
CA GLY A 446 -7.76 30.51 12.26
C GLY A 446 -8.82 31.32 13.00
N ASN A 447 -8.80 32.65 12.86
CA ASN A 447 -9.64 33.55 13.67
C ASN A 447 -11.16 33.25 13.61
N ASP A 448 -11.65 32.81 12.44
CA ASP A 448 -13.08 32.61 12.20
C ASP A 448 -13.44 31.15 11.88
N VAL A 449 -12.57 30.21 12.25
CA VAL A 449 -12.81 28.77 12.02
C VAL A 449 -12.48 27.95 13.26
N GLN A 450 -13.25 26.88 13.45
CA GLN A 450 -13.00 25.94 14.53
C GLN A 450 -11.66 25.23 14.32
N ALA A 451 -10.84 25.11 15.36
CA ALA A 451 -9.61 24.32 15.29
C ALA A 451 -9.88 22.87 14.85
N TRP A 452 -8.95 22.31 14.07
CA TRP A 452 -9.05 20.99 13.48
C TRP A 452 -7.73 20.23 13.63
N LEU A 453 -7.70 19.26 14.53
CA LEU A 453 -6.61 18.30 14.65
C LEU A 453 -6.93 17.08 13.77
N SER A 454 -6.00 16.69 12.91
CA SER A 454 -6.18 15.55 12.01
C SER A 454 -4.89 14.76 11.85
N SER A 455 -5.07 13.45 11.71
CA SER A 455 -4.01 12.53 11.35
C SER A 455 -4.10 12.11 9.89
N GLY A 456 -2.96 11.70 9.35
CA GLY A 456 -2.83 11.00 8.08
C GLY A 456 -1.76 9.92 8.21
N GLY A 457 -1.41 9.31 7.09
CA GLY A 457 -0.22 8.48 7.04
C GLY A 457 0.37 8.42 5.64
N ILE A 458 1.58 7.91 5.55
CA ILE A 458 2.25 7.59 4.27
C ILE A 458 2.91 6.22 4.38
N SER A 459 2.83 5.39 3.33
CA SER A 459 3.57 4.13 3.29
C SER A 459 5.06 4.39 3.06
N SER A 460 5.91 3.48 3.55
CA SER A 460 7.35 3.56 3.29
C SER A 460 7.67 3.53 1.79
N ALA A 461 6.92 2.74 1.00
CA ALA A 461 7.06 2.70 -0.46
C ALA A 461 6.79 4.07 -1.10
N SER A 462 5.67 4.73 -0.76
CA SER A 462 5.37 6.07 -1.28
C SER A 462 6.40 7.11 -0.84
N LEU A 463 6.94 6.98 0.37
CA LEU A 463 7.97 7.87 0.88
C LEU A 463 9.30 7.74 0.10
N ARG A 464 9.62 6.56 -0.43
CA ARG A 464 10.80 6.34 -1.28
C ARG A 464 10.64 6.95 -2.67
N GLU A 465 9.43 6.90 -3.22
CA GLU A 465 9.15 7.42 -4.57
C GLU A 465 9.07 8.95 -4.64
N ILE A 466 8.81 9.59 -3.50
CA ILE A 466 8.62 11.04 -3.44
C ILE A 466 9.89 11.66 -2.85
N PRO A 467 10.71 12.38 -3.64
CA PRO A 467 11.89 13.04 -3.11
C PRO A 467 11.51 14.08 -2.06
N HIS A 468 12.31 14.18 -0.99
CA HIS A 468 12.12 15.23 0.00
C HIS A 468 12.26 16.61 -0.65
N ASN A 469 11.22 17.44 -0.55
CA ASN A 469 11.25 18.83 -0.98
C ASN A 469 11.63 19.74 0.20
N PRO A 470 12.84 20.35 0.23
CA PRO A 470 13.22 21.28 1.29
C PRO A 470 12.41 22.59 1.23
N ASP A 471 11.86 22.95 0.06
CA ASP A 471 11.01 24.12 -0.17
C ASP A 471 9.51 23.81 0.00
N TRP A 472 9.16 22.85 0.87
CA TRP A 472 7.79 22.35 1.02
C TRP A 472 6.75 23.43 1.32
N ARG A 473 7.14 24.55 1.97
CA ARG A 473 6.27 25.70 2.22
C ARG A 473 5.64 26.24 0.93
N LYS A 474 6.38 26.24 -0.19
CA LYS A 474 5.86 26.67 -1.51
C LYS A 474 4.74 25.77 -2.02
N GLY A 475 4.63 24.54 -1.52
CA GLY A 475 3.58 23.59 -1.89
C GLY A 475 2.23 23.83 -1.21
N PHE A 476 2.19 24.59 -0.11
CA PHE A 476 0.95 24.77 0.66
C PHE A 476 -0.05 25.72 0.01
N ASN A 477 0.42 26.76 -0.68
CA ASN A 477 -0.42 27.77 -1.31
C ASN A 477 -0.10 27.92 -2.80
N VAL A 478 -1.08 28.44 -3.55
CA VAL A 478 -0.77 29.07 -4.84
C VAL A 478 -0.31 30.50 -4.54
N GLY A 479 0.93 30.83 -4.90
CA GLY A 479 1.52 32.15 -4.67
C GLY A 479 2.51 32.14 -3.52
N ALA A 480 2.42 33.12 -2.62
CA ALA A 480 3.39 33.28 -1.55
C ALA A 480 3.31 32.14 -0.51
N PRO A 481 4.47 31.59 -0.10
CA PRO A 481 4.52 30.54 0.93
C PRO A 481 4.02 31.07 2.28
N PRO A 482 3.57 30.18 3.18
CA PRO A 482 3.25 30.55 4.56
C PRO A 482 4.49 31.02 5.32
N GLU A 483 4.31 32.05 6.13
CA GLU A 483 5.35 32.56 7.03
C GLU A 483 5.70 31.55 8.13
N PRO A 484 6.89 31.65 8.74
CA PRO A 484 7.21 30.91 9.96
C PRO A 484 6.21 31.22 11.08
N MET A 485 5.79 30.19 11.80
CA MET A 485 4.88 30.33 12.94
C MET A 485 5.67 30.47 14.24
N ILE A 486 5.22 31.37 15.11
CA ILE A 486 5.65 31.46 16.50
C ILE A 486 4.55 30.84 17.35
N SER A 487 4.87 29.78 18.09
CA SER A 487 3.89 29.12 18.98
C SER A 487 3.57 30.01 20.19
N MET A 488 2.42 29.79 20.83
CA MET A 488 2.01 30.57 22.01
C MET A 488 2.92 30.27 23.21
N SER A 489 3.36 29.02 23.34
CA SER A 489 4.37 28.59 24.31
C SER A 489 5.80 29.06 23.97
N ARG A 490 5.99 29.71 22.81
CA ARG A 490 7.31 30.06 22.24
C ARG A 490 8.21 28.84 22.06
N ALA A 491 7.62 27.68 21.80
CA ALA A 491 8.34 26.50 21.37
C ALA A 491 9.12 26.80 20.09
N LYS A 492 10.31 26.22 19.99
CA LYS A 492 11.18 26.39 18.83
C LYS A 492 10.60 25.63 17.64
N ASP A 493 10.51 26.29 16.48
CA ASP A 493 10.26 25.59 15.20
C ASP A 493 11.46 24.69 14.88
N VAL A 494 11.20 23.40 14.71
CA VAL A 494 12.19 22.34 14.49
C VAL A 494 12.08 21.76 13.07
N GLU A 495 11.54 22.51 12.10
CA GLU A 495 11.43 22.04 10.70
C GLU A 495 12.76 21.56 10.09
N HIS A 496 13.90 22.10 10.56
CA HIS A 496 15.24 21.78 10.06
C HIS A 496 16.14 21.07 11.07
N VAL A 497 15.60 20.64 12.21
CA VAL A 497 16.34 19.89 13.24
C VAL A 497 15.92 18.42 13.15
N PHE A 498 16.89 17.53 12.89
CA PHE A 498 16.74 16.09 12.70
C PHE A 498 17.71 15.35 13.61
#